data_AF-E3PWD1-F1
#
_entry.id   AF-E3PWD1-F1
#
_cell.length_a   1.000
_cell.length_b   1.000
_cell.length_c   1.000
_cell.angle_alpha   90.00
_cell.angle_beta   90.00
_cell.angle_gamma   90.00
#
_symmetry.space_group_name_H-M   'P 1'
#
loop_
_entity.id
_entity.type
_entity.pdbx_description
1 polymer ?
#
loop_
_entity_poly.entity_id
_entity_poly.type
_entity_poly.pdbx_seq_one_letter_code
_entity_poly.pdbx_strand_id
1 'polypeptide(L)'
;MISVVIICILSIMTIYYFFKLSKIDKSRSDGVASIIVFSTFINILPVNTNIRGILIISILSLAIFLCRMSFKNIDIEKKKRLIT
;
A
#
# COMPACT_ATOMS: atom_id res chain seq x y z
N MET A 1 -9.58 16.50 12.93
CA MET A 1 -10.61 15.52 12.55
C MET A 1 -10.48 15.05 11.11
N ILE A 2 -10.28 15.96 10.13
CA ILE A 2 -10.13 15.60 8.71
C ILE A 2 -8.97 14.61 8.43
N SER A 3 -7.85 14.74 9.13
CA SER A 3 -6.70 13.84 9.01
C SER A 3 -7.03 12.38 9.37
N VAL A 4 -7.88 12.17 10.38
CA VAL A 4 -8.32 10.82 10.80
C VAL A 4 -9.19 10.19 9.72
N VAL A 5 -10.12 10.96 9.14
CA VAL A 5 -10.99 10.50 8.04
C VAL A 5 -10.15 10.08 6.83
N ILE A 6 -9.15 10.88 6.46
CA ILE A 6 -8.24 10.56 5.34
C ILE A 6 -7.47 9.27 5.61
N ILE A 7 -6.95 9.09 6.83
CA ILE A 7 -6.23 7.86 7.22
C ILE A 7 -7.15 6.64 7.13
N CYS A 8 -8.42 6.73 7.56
CA CYS A 8 -9.38 5.65 7.43
C CYS A 8 -9.64 5.28 5.96
N ILE A 9 -9.89 6.26 5.09
CA ILE A 9 -10.13 6.03 3.65
C ILE A 9 -8.91 5.37 3.00
N LEU A 10 -7.72 5.90 3.28
CA LEU A 10 -6.47 5.34 2.77
C LEU A 10 -6.23 3.90 3.26
N SER A 11 -6.53 3.62 4.53
CA SER A 11 -6.40 2.27 5.10
C SER A 11 -7.31 1.27 4.39
N ILE A 12 -8.58 1.63 4.16
CA ILE A 12 -9.54 0.78 3.42
C ILE A 12 -9.05 0.53 1.99
N MET A 13 -8.57 1.58 1.30
CA MET A 13 -8.04 1.46 -0.06
C MET A 13 -6.81 0.56 -0.12
N THR A 14 -5.87 0.72 0.81
CA THR A 14 -4.65 -0.11 0.87
C THR A 14 -5.00 -1.58 1.08
N ILE A 15 -5.92 -1.89 1.99
CA ILE A 15 -6.39 -3.26 2.24
C ILE A 15 -7.06 -3.85 0.99
N TYR A 16 -7.93 -3.08 0.32
CA TYR A 16 -8.59 -3.52 -0.91
C TYR A 16 -7.60 -3.88 -2.01
N TYR A 17 -6.63 -2.99 -2.28
CA TYR A 17 -5.61 -3.25 -3.31
C TYR A 17 -4.67 -4.39 -2.91
N PHE A 18 -4.34 -4.53 -1.62
CA PHE A 18 -3.56 -5.65 -1.10
C PHE A 18 -4.25 -6.98 -1.36
N PHE A 19 -5.52 -7.15 -0.98
CA PHE A 19 -6.27 -8.38 -1.25
C PHE A 19 -6.38 -8.67 -2.75
N LYS A 20 -6.58 -7.63 -3.56
CA LYS A 20 -6.63 -7.77 -5.00
C LYS A 20 -5.27 -8.20 -5.57
N LEU A 21 -4.16 -7.70 -5.03
CA LEU A 21 -2.80 -8.03 -5.49
C LEU A 21 -2.42 -9.44 -5.06
N SER A 22 -2.75 -9.84 -3.82
CA SER A 22 -2.54 -11.19 -3.29
C SER A 22 -3.15 -12.28 -4.16
N LYS A 23 -4.31 -12.03 -4.75
CA LYS A 23 -4.96 -12.96 -5.69
C LYS A 23 -4.24 -13.12 -7.02
N ILE A 24 -3.43 -12.15 -7.43
CA ILE A 24 -2.76 -12.14 -8.75
C ILE A 24 -1.28 -12.50 -8.62
N ASP A 25 -0.59 -11.90 -7.66
CA ASP A 25 0.85 -12.07 -7.41
C ASP A 25 1.13 -11.94 -5.90
N LYS A 26 1.32 -13.10 -5.26
CA LYS A 26 1.52 -13.22 -3.81
C LYS A 26 2.82 -12.56 -3.34
N SER A 27 3.89 -12.63 -4.13
CA SER A 27 5.21 -12.05 -3.79
C SER A 27 5.13 -10.52 -3.68
N ARG A 28 4.46 -9.88 -4.65
CA ARG A 28 4.27 -8.42 -4.61
C ARG A 28 3.30 -7.98 -3.53
N SER A 29 2.30 -8.81 -3.23
CA SER A 29 1.42 -8.60 -2.08
C SER A 29 2.22 -8.58 -0.78
N ASP A 30 3.12 -9.54 -0.55
CA ASP A 30 3.92 -9.61 0.67
C ASP A 30 4.81 -8.35 0.86
N GLY A 31 5.31 -7.77 -0.23
CA GLY A 31 6.01 -6.48 -0.22
C GLY A 31 5.13 -5.30 0.21
N VAL A 32 3.82 -5.32 -0.08
CA VAL A 32 2.88 -4.30 0.40
C VAL A 32 2.48 -4.57 1.85
N ALA A 33 2.33 -5.83 2.25
CA ALA A 33 2.11 -6.20 3.66
C ALA A 33 3.24 -5.71 4.55
N SER A 34 4.51 -5.87 4.13
CA SER A 34 5.65 -5.42 4.92
C SER A 34 5.62 -3.90 5.16
N ILE A 35 5.21 -3.12 4.16
CA ILE A 35 5.03 -1.65 4.27
C ILE A 35 3.90 -1.30 5.26
N ILE A 36 2.80 -2.06 5.26
CA ILE A 36 1.70 -1.86 6.21
C ILE A 36 2.15 -2.20 7.63
N VAL A 37 2.86 -3.31 7.82
CA VAL A 37 3.45 -3.68 9.12
C VAL A 37 4.42 -2.60 9.59
N PHE A 38 5.23 -2.05 8.69
CA PHE A 38 6.13 -0.93 9.00
C PHE A 38 5.40 0.33 9.46
N SER A 39 4.21 0.62 8.89
CA SER A 39 3.36 1.72 9.38
C SER A 39 2.92 1.54 10.83
N THR A 40 2.75 0.29 11.28
CA THR A 40 2.41 -0.04 12.67
C THR A 40 3.58 0.26 13.60
N PHE A 41 4.81 -0.03 13.17
CA PHE A 41 6.02 0.34 13.91
C PHE A 41 6.20 1.85 14.04
N ILE A 42 5.90 2.62 12.98
CA ILE A 42 5.91 4.10 13.03
C ILE A 42 4.93 4.63 14.08
N ASN A 43 3.83 3.92 14.33
CA ASN A 43 2.83 4.34 15.31
C ASN A 43 3.32 4.20 16.78
N ILE A 44 4.30 3.32 17.02
CA ILE A 44 4.91 3.08 18.34
C ILE A 44 6.04 4.08 18.62
N LEU A 45 6.60 4.71 17.58
CA LEU A 45 7.69 5.67 17.70
C LEU A 45 7.21 6.95 18.44
N PRO A 46 7.98 7.50 19.39
CA PRO A 46 7.59 8.69 20.17
C PRO A 46 7.80 9.98 19.36
N VAL A 47 7.16 10.07 18.20
CA VAL A 47 7.17 11.24 17.32
C VAL A 47 5.97 12.12 17.61
N ASN A 48 6.11 13.42 17.35
CA ASN A 48 5.01 14.37 17.43
C ASN A 48 3.80 13.86 16.61
N THR A 49 2.60 13.95 17.18
CA THR A 49 1.33 13.46 16.60
C THR A 49 1.05 14.02 15.21
N ASN A 50 1.43 15.27 14.94
CA ASN A 50 1.29 15.89 13.61
C ASN A 50 2.22 15.22 12.58
N ILE A 51 3.47 14.97 12.95
CA ILE A 51 4.47 14.32 12.10
C ILE A 51 4.08 12.86 11.86
N ARG A 52 3.59 12.18 12.90
CA ARG A 52 3.08 10.80 12.83
C ARG A 52 1.93 10.67 11.83
N GLY A 53 0.98 11.59 11.85
CA GLY A 53 -0.15 11.60 10.89
C GLY A 53 0.33 11.73 9.44
N ILE A 54 1.26 12.66 9.18
CA ILE A 54 1.85 12.86 7.85
C ILE A 54 2.62 11.61 7.39
N LEU A 55 3.41 11.00 8.27
CA LEU A 55 4.14 9.76 7.98
C LEU A 55 3.21 8.62 7.59
N ILE A 56 2.14 8.40 8.37
CA ILE A 56 1.15 7.35 8.08
C ILE A 56 0.48 7.59 6.73
N ILE A 57 0.07 8.83 6.44
CA ILE A 57 -0.54 9.19 5.14
C ILE A 57 0.44 8.93 3.99
N SER A 58 1.71 9.30 4.14
CA SER A 58 2.75 9.08 3.13
C SER A 58 3.00 7.59 2.88
N ILE A 59 3.09 6.77 3.94
CA ILE A 59 3.30 5.32 3.83
C ILE A 59 2.11 4.66 3.14
N LEU A 60 0.87 4.99 3.53
CA LEU A 60 -0.33 4.43 2.91
C LEU A 60 -0.44 4.84 1.44
N SER A 61 -0.13 6.10 1.12
CA SER A 61 -0.13 6.59 -0.27
C SER A 61 0.91 5.86 -1.13
N LEU A 62 2.11 5.63 -0.57
CA LEU A 62 3.18 4.89 -1.23
C LEU A 62 2.77 3.41 -1.46
N ALA A 63 2.14 2.78 -0.48
CA ALA A 63 1.64 1.41 -0.59
C ALA A 63 0.61 1.28 -1.73
N ILE A 64 -0.34 2.22 -1.83
CA ILE A 64 -1.33 2.26 -2.91
C ILE A 64 -0.64 2.45 -4.27
N PHE A 65 0.34 3.34 -4.35
CA PHE A 65 1.09 3.59 -5.58
C PHE A 65 1.86 2.34 -6.05
N LEU A 66 2.56 1.66 -5.14
CA LEU A 66 3.27 0.42 -5.42
C LEU A 66 2.33 -0.71 -5.85
N CYS A 67 1.16 -0.81 -5.21
CA CYS A 67 0.08 -1.70 -5.65
C CYS A 67 -0.32 -1.43 -7.10
N ARG A 68 -0.64 -0.18 -7.43
CA ARG A 68 -1.04 0.22 -8.80
C ARG A 68 0.05 -0.06 -9.84
N MET A 69 1.29 0.26 -9.53
CA MET A 69 2.43 -0.01 -10.40
C MET A 69 2.64 -1.52 -10.58
N SER A 70 2.39 -2.31 -9.53
CA SER A 70 2.44 -3.77 -9.61
C SER A 70 1.38 -4.34 -10.54
N PHE A 71 0.13 -3.90 -10.45
CA PHE A 71 -0.91 -4.30 -11.40
C PHE A 71 -0.55 -3.97 -12.84
N LYS A 72 -0.03 -2.75 -13.09
CA LYS A 72 0.39 -2.33 -14.44
C LYS A 72 1.51 -3.22 -14.98
N ASN A 73 2.49 -3.58 -14.15
CA ASN A 73 3.57 -4.47 -14.54
C ASN A 73 3.09 -5.89 -14.83
N ILE A 74 2.14 -6.42 -14.05
CA ILE A 74 1.56 -7.75 -14.28
C ILE A 74 0.78 -7.79 -15.61
N ASP A 75 0.06 -6.71 -15.94
CA ASP A 75 -0.66 -6.58 -17.20
C ASP A 75 0.30 -6.61 -18.41
N ILE A 76 1.42 -5.87 -18.32
CA ILE A 76 2.49 -5.88 -19.32
C ILE A 76 3.12 -7.27 -19.46
N GLU A 77 3.38 -7.95 -18.33
CA GLU A 77 3.97 -9.29 -18.34
C GLU A 77 3.05 -10.33 -18.96
N LYS A 78 1.74 -10.29 -18.64
CA LYS A 78 0.73 -11.13 -19.32
C LYS A 78 0.67 -10.85 -20.82
N LYS A 79 0.71 -9.57 -21.22
CA LYS A 79 0.67 -9.19 -22.63
C LYS A 79 1.90 -9.67 -23.39
N LYS A 80 3.08 -9.67 -22.78
CA LYS A 80 4.30 -10.25 -23.37
C LYS A 80 4.21 -11.77 -23.56
N ARG A 81 3.65 -12.50 -22.59
CA ARG A 81 3.48 -13.96 -22.69
C ARG A 81 2.46 -14.42 -23.73
N LEU A 82 1.57 -13.53 -24.19
CA LEU A 82 0.62 -13.82 -25.27
C LEU A 82 1.20 -13.64 -26.68
N ILE A 83 2.35 -12.96 -26.78
CA ILE A 83 3.00 -12.61 -28.07
C ILE A 83 4.20 -13.53 -28.35
N THR A 84 4.61 -14.35 -27.37
CA THR A 84 5.68 -15.35 -27.50
C THR A 84 5.06 -16.73 -27.56
#